data_AF-A0A136PB85-F1
#
_entry.id   AF-A0A136PB85-F1
#
_cell.length_a   1.000
_cell.length_b   1.000
_cell.length_c   1.000
_cell.angle_alpha   90.00
_cell.angle_beta   90.00
_cell.angle_gamma   90.00
#
_symmetry.space_group_name_H-M   'P 1'
#
loop_
_entity.id
_entity.type
_entity.pdbx_description
1 polymer ?
#
loop_
_entity_poly.entity_id
_entity_poly.type
_entity_poly.pdbx_seq_one_letter_code
_entity_poly.pdbx_strand_id
1 'polypeptide(L)'
;MNNTILTGIEAIQAILAPALGISATALLLLNMHNRYTSTINRIRLLNEERRRHHIKISRNEEPGAYEQFRYSSITSQLTMLMQRCKEIRNAILYTMGSILLFVLTSIVIGVNILFSSGILRSAPPLIFSAGMIMVLIGIIYSAKDVINSFKVTEVEVKGDM
;
A
#
# COMPACT_ATOMS: atom_id res chain seq x y z
N MET A 1 -43.20 -23.54 8.44
CA MET A 1 -42.29 -23.65 7.29
C MET A 1 -41.51 -22.36 6.98
N ASN A 2 -41.24 -21.49 7.97
CA ASN A 2 -40.61 -20.17 7.76
C ASN A 2 -39.20 -19.99 8.36
N ASN A 3 -38.67 -20.97 9.11
CA ASN A 3 -37.39 -20.80 9.82
C ASN A 3 -36.16 -21.08 8.97
N THR A 4 -36.26 -21.87 7.89
CA THR A 4 -35.10 -22.23 7.04
C THR A 4 -34.76 -21.18 5.99
N ILE A 5 -35.73 -20.38 5.55
CA ILE A 5 -35.48 -19.27 4.60
C ILE A 5 -34.86 -18.07 5.35
N LEU A 6 -35.29 -17.83 6.59
CA LEU A 6 -34.72 -16.79 7.46
C LEU A 6 -33.21 -17.02 7.68
N THR A 7 -32.78 -18.25 7.94
CA THR A 7 -31.36 -18.58 8.18
C THR A 7 -30.47 -18.42 6.94
N GLY A 8 -30.98 -18.70 5.74
CA GLY A 8 -30.22 -18.52 4.50
C GLY A 8 -29.96 -17.05 4.16
N ILE A 9 -30.98 -16.20 4.33
CA ILE A 9 -30.86 -14.75 4.09
C ILE A 9 -29.93 -14.10 5.12
N GLU A 10 -30.07 -14.46 6.40
CA GLU A 10 -29.20 -13.96 7.48
C GLU A 10 -27.73 -14.35 7.26
N ALA A 11 -27.46 -15.58 6.78
CA ALA A 11 -26.12 -16.02 6.44
C ALA A 11 -25.50 -15.19 5.30
N ILE A 12 -26.27 -14.94 4.23
CA ILE A 12 -25.83 -14.10 3.11
C ILE A 12 -25.56 -12.66 3.60
N GLN A 13 -26.45 -12.10 4.40
CA GLN A 13 -26.30 -10.75 4.95
C GLN A 13 -25.07 -10.62 5.85
N ALA A 14 -24.78 -11.64 6.68
CA ALA A 14 -23.62 -11.64 7.56
C ALA A 14 -22.29 -11.66 6.77
N ILE A 15 -22.22 -12.43 5.68
CA ILE A 15 -21.01 -12.54 4.84
C ILE A 15 -20.83 -11.30 3.94
N LEU A 16 -21.90 -10.53 3.70
CA LEU A 16 -21.86 -9.35 2.82
C LEU A 16 -20.85 -8.30 3.30
N ALA A 17 -20.80 -8.01 4.61
CA ALA A 17 -19.92 -6.97 5.15
C ALA A 17 -18.42 -7.25 4.92
N PRO A 18 -17.86 -8.42 5.32
CA PRO A 18 -16.47 -8.73 5.02
C PRO A 18 -16.21 -8.89 3.51
N ALA A 19 -17.17 -9.40 2.72
CA ALA A 19 -17.03 -9.48 1.28
C ALA A 19 -16.84 -8.10 0.62
N LEU A 20 -17.67 -7.12 0.99
CA LEU A 20 -17.52 -5.73 0.55
C LEU A 20 -16.21 -5.11 1.01
N GLY A 21 -15.81 -5.39 2.26
CA GLY A 21 -14.52 -4.97 2.80
C GLY A 21 -13.34 -5.47 1.96
N ILE A 22 -13.35 -6.75 1.57
CA ILE A 22 -12.35 -7.36 0.69
C ILE A 22 -12.35 -6.67 -0.67
N SER A 23 -13.52 -6.49 -1.31
CA SER A 23 -13.59 -5.87 -2.63
C SER A 23 -13.05 -4.43 -2.64
N ALA A 24 -13.46 -3.60 -1.68
CA ALA A 24 -13.00 -2.22 -1.59
C ALA A 24 -11.49 -2.13 -1.31
N THR A 25 -11.00 -2.95 -0.38
CA THR A 25 -9.56 -2.96 -0.02
C THR A 25 -8.69 -3.58 -1.11
N ALA A 26 -9.18 -4.54 -1.88
CA ALA A 26 -8.47 -5.09 -3.04
C ALA A 26 -8.25 -4.02 -4.12
N LEU A 27 -9.24 -3.17 -4.37
CA LEU A 27 -9.07 -2.01 -5.27
C LEU A 27 -8.04 -1.01 -4.75
N LEU A 28 -8.08 -0.70 -3.44
CA LEU A 28 -7.06 0.16 -2.82
C LEU A 28 -5.66 -0.44 -2.93
N LEU A 29 -5.53 -1.74 -2.65
CA LEU A 29 -4.28 -2.48 -2.74
C LEU A 29 -3.72 -2.46 -4.17
N LEU A 30 -4.55 -2.68 -5.18
CA LEU A 30 -4.16 -2.61 -6.59
C LEU A 30 -3.58 -1.24 -6.94
N ASN A 31 -4.27 -0.16 -6.54
CA ASN A 31 -3.80 1.20 -6.76
C ASN A 31 -2.44 1.46 -6.09
N MET A 32 -2.27 1.02 -4.84
CA MET A 32 -1.00 1.16 -4.11
C MET A 32 0.12 0.33 -4.75
N HIS A 33 -0.19 -0.88 -5.22
CA HIS A 33 0.77 -1.76 -5.89
C HIS A 33 1.29 -1.17 -7.21
N ASN A 34 0.40 -0.57 -8.01
CA ASN A 34 0.80 0.13 -9.24
C ASN A 34 1.73 1.31 -8.95
N ARG A 35 1.43 2.12 -7.92
CA ARG A 35 2.31 3.22 -7.48
C ARG A 35 3.66 2.72 -6.98
N TYR A 36 3.68 1.61 -6.24
CA TYR A 36 4.89 0.98 -5.75
C TYR A 36 5.81 0.54 -6.90
N THR A 37 5.27 -0.20 -7.86
CA THR A 37 6.02 -0.69 -9.02
C THR A 37 6.53 0.46 -9.88
N SER A 38 5.71 1.49 -10.12
CA SER A 38 6.14 2.70 -10.83
C SER A 38 7.31 3.41 -10.13
N THR A 39 7.21 3.58 -8.80
CA THR A 39 8.26 4.22 -7.99
C THR A 39 9.57 3.42 -8.03
N ILE A 40 9.50 2.09 -7.90
CA ILE A 40 10.68 1.21 -8.02
C ILE A 40 11.32 1.33 -9.39
N ASN A 41 10.53 1.35 -10.47
CA ASN A 41 11.08 1.48 -11.82
C ASN A 41 11.80 2.82 -11.99
N ARG A 42 11.25 3.92 -11.47
CA ARG A 42 11.92 5.23 -11.47
C ARG A 42 13.24 5.22 -10.68
N ILE A 43 13.27 4.54 -9.52
CA ILE A 43 14.50 4.35 -8.74
C ILE A 43 15.54 3.58 -9.55
N ARG A 44 15.16 2.50 -10.23
CA ARG A 44 16.08 1.69 -11.06
C ARG A 44 16.71 2.53 -12.17
N LEU A 45 15.91 3.29 -12.91
CA LEU A 45 16.37 4.16 -13.99
C LEU A 45 17.35 5.24 -13.48
N LEU A 46 17.00 5.94 -12.40
CA LEU A 46 17.87 6.96 -11.82
C LEU A 46 19.15 6.37 -11.22
N ASN A 47 19.09 5.17 -10.66
CA ASN A 47 20.27 4.50 -10.12
C ASN A 47 21.23 4.05 -11.23
N GLU A 48 20.71 3.60 -12.37
CA GLU A 48 21.51 3.32 -13.57
C GLU A 48 22.16 4.59 -14.12
N GLU A 49 21.43 5.71 -14.18
CA GLU A 49 21.98 7.02 -14.56
C GLU A 49 23.10 7.46 -13.62
N ARG A 50 22.87 7.38 -12.30
CA ARG A 50 23.89 7.67 -11.29
C ARG A 50 25.15 6.83 -11.48
N ARG A 51 24.99 5.53 -11.78
CA ARG A 51 26.12 4.62 -12.02
C ARG A 51 26.92 5.03 -13.26
N ARG A 52 26.25 5.47 -14.35
CA ARG A 52 26.93 5.97 -15.56
C ARG A 52 27.76 7.22 -15.26
N HIS A 53 27.23 8.18 -14.51
CA HIS A 53 27.99 9.36 -14.09
C HIS A 53 29.17 9.00 -13.20
N HIS A 54 29.01 8.07 -12.26
CA HIS A 54 30.12 7.64 -11.40
C HIS A 54 31.28 7.01 -12.20
N ILE A 55 30.97 6.20 -13.22
CA ILE A 55 32.01 5.58 -14.07
C ILE A 55 32.77 6.64 -14.88
N LYS A 56 32.10 7.66 -15.42
CA LYS A 56 32.75 8.77 -16.14
C LYS A 56 33.71 9.54 -15.23
N ILE A 57 33.24 9.91 -14.04
CA ILE A 57 34.05 10.61 -13.02
C ILE A 57 35.27 9.77 -12.64
N SER A 58 35.11 8.46 -12.46
CA SER A 58 36.22 7.55 -12.10
C SER A 58 37.24 7.33 -13.23
N ARG A 59 36.96 7.74 -14.47
CA ARG A 59 37.88 7.62 -15.62
C ARG A 59 38.77 8.85 -15.83
N ASN A 60 38.82 9.79 -14.87
CA ASN A 60 39.56 11.06 -14.97
C ASN A 60 39.14 11.94 -16.17
N GLU A 61 37.93 11.75 -16.70
CA GLU A 61 37.25 12.82 -17.44
C GLU A 61 36.85 13.84 -16.38
N GLU A 62 37.53 15.00 -16.30
CA GLU A 62 37.15 16.05 -15.34
C GLU A 62 35.66 16.37 -15.55
N PRO A 63 34.78 15.99 -14.62
CA PRO A 63 33.35 16.17 -14.82
C PRO A 63 33.08 17.67 -14.83
N GLY A 64 32.52 18.16 -15.92
CA GLY A 64 32.10 19.56 -15.99
C GLY A 64 31.15 19.89 -14.83
N ALA A 65 31.09 21.15 -14.42
CA ALA A 65 30.25 21.61 -13.30
C ALA A 65 28.78 21.12 -13.41
N TYR A 66 28.26 20.98 -14.64
CA TYR A 66 26.95 20.41 -14.92
C TYR A 66 26.81 18.93 -14.52
N GLU A 67 27.80 18.08 -14.80
CA GLU A 67 27.75 16.66 -14.45
C GLU A 67 27.80 16.44 -12.93
N GLN A 68 28.60 17.25 -12.24
CA GLN A 68 28.66 17.27 -10.77
C GLN A 68 27.29 17.65 -10.17
N PHE A 69 26.65 18.69 -10.71
CA PHE A 69 25.32 19.14 -10.29
C PHE A 69 24.25 18.07 -10.55
N ARG A 70 24.24 17.48 -11.75
CA ARG A 70 23.31 16.40 -12.12
C ARG A 70 23.47 15.18 -11.22
N TYR A 71 24.70 14.76 -10.91
CA TYR A 71 24.97 13.65 -9.99
C TYR A 71 24.40 13.91 -8.58
N SER A 72 24.60 15.12 -8.06
CA SER A 72 24.05 15.54 -6.76
C SER A 72 22.51 15.53 -6.76
N SER A 73 21.89 16.08 -7.81
CA SER A 73 20.43 16.10 -7.99
C SER A 73 19.85 14.68 -8.04
N ILE A 74 20.44 13.77 -8.82
CA ILE A 74 20.00 12.36 -8.89
C ILE A 74 20.10 11.68 -7.52
N THR A 75 21.16 11.95 -6.77
CA THR A 75 21.35 11.37 -5.43
C THR A 75 20.29 11.86 -4.44
N SER A 76 19.94 13.15 -4.51
CA SER A 76 18.82 13.71 -3.74
C SER A 76 17.48 13.06 -4.12
N GLN A 77 17.18 12.97 -5.42
CA GLN A 77 15.97 12.33 -5.94
C GLN A 77 15.83 10.86 -5.50
N LEU A 78 16.92 10.09 -5.57
CA LEU A 78 16.95 8.69 -5.13
C LEU A 78 16.63 8.56 -3.64
N THR A 79 17.16 9.44 -2.79
CA THR A 79 16.88 9.45 -1.35
C THR A 79 15.39 9.69 -1.09
N MET A 80 14.80 10.69 -1.76
CA MET A 80 13.37 11.01 -1.64
C MET A 80 12.47 9.87 -2.14
N LEU A 81 12.78 9.28 -3.29
CA LEU A 81 12.03 8.16 -3.85
C LEU A 81 12.13 6.91 -2.97
N MET A 82 13.29 6.66 -2.34
CA MET A 82 13.45 5.55 -1.40
C MET A 82 12.57 5.72 -0.17
N GLN A 83 12.45 6.94 0.37
CA GLN A 83 11.54 7.22 1.48
C GLN A 83 10.08 6.98 1.07
N ARG A 84 9.67 7.48 -0.10
CA ARG A 84 8.32 7.23 -0.67
C ARG A 84 8.03 5.73 -0.83
N CYS A 85 9.00 4.98 -1.33
CA CYS A 85 8.90 3.53 -1.49
C CYS A 85 8.63 2.82 -0.14
N LYS A 86 9.25 3.27 0.95
CA LYS A 86 8.99 2.73 2.30
C LYS A 86 7.57 3.02 2.79
N GLU A 87 7.07 4.24 2.58
CA GLU A 87 5.70 4.62 2.95
C GLU A 87 4.67 3.79 2.17
N ILE A 88 4.83 3.67 0.84
CA ILE A 88 3.93 2.85 0.00
C ILE A 88 4.00 1.38 0.42
N ARG A 89 5.19 0.84 0.69
CA ARG A 89 5.35 -0.55 1.16
C ARG A 89 4.56 -0.79 2.44
N ASN A 90 4.69 0.11 3.42
CA ASN A 90 3.95 -0.03 4.67
C ASN A 90 2.44 0.04 4.43
N ALA A 91 1.95 0.96 3.58
CA ALA A 91 0.55 1.04 3.20
C ALA A 91 0.01 -0.29 2.62
N ILE A 92 0.79 -0.91 1.71
CA ILE A 92 0.48 -2.22 1.11
C ILE A 92 0.39 -3.30 2.19
N LEU A 93 1.36 -3.38 3.11
CA LEU A 93 1.39 -4.41 4.15
C LEU A 93 0.16 -4.33 5.08
N TYR A 94 -0.21 -3.13 5.52
CA TYR A 94 -1.41 -2.96 6.35
C TYR A 94 -2.70 -3.33 5.59
N THR A 95 -2.79 -2.97 4.31
CA THR A 95 -3.95 -3.29 3.46
C THR A 95 -4.05 -4.80 3.16
N MET A 96 -2.92 -5.49 2.96
CA MET A 96 -2.88 -6.95 2.84
C MET A 96 -3.33 -7.62 4.15
N GLY A 97 -2.88 -7.10 5.29
CA GLY A 97 -3.31 -7.57 6.60
C GLY A 97 -4.81 -7.39 6.86
N SER A 98 -5.40 -6.26 6.42
CA SER A 98 -6.86 -6.08 6.54
C SER A 98 -7.65 -7.07 5.69
N ILE A 99 -7.20 -7.37 4.47
CA ILE A 99 -7.85 -8.38 3.61
C ILE A 99 -7.82 -9.74 4.31
N LEU A 100 -6.68 -10.12 4.89
CA LEU A 100 -6.57 -11.35 5.66
C LEU A 100 -7.58 -11.40 6.82
N LEU A 101 -7.73 -10.31 7.58
CA LEU A 101 -8.71 -10.24 8.67
C LEU A 101 -10.16 -10.32 8.19
N PHE A 102 -10.50 -9.75 7.03
CA PHE A 102 -11.84 -9.89 6.45
C PHE A 102 -12.13 -11.31 5.94
N VAL A 103 -11.13 -11.99 5.36
CA VAL A 103 -11.24 -13.41 5.00
C VAL A 103 -11.46 -14.25 6.27
N LEU A 104 -10.68 -14.02 7.32
CA LEU A 104 -10.85 -14.69 8.61
C LEU A 104 -12.22 -14.42 9.22
N THR A 105 -12.71 -13.18 9.15
CA THR A 105 -14.07 -12.82 9.58
C THR A 105 -15.11 -13.67 8.86
N SER A 106 -15.01 -13.81 7.53
CA SER A 106 -15.94 -14.61 6.73
C SER A 106 -15.93 -16.09 7.13
N ILE A 107 -14.75 -16.66 7.40
CA ILE A 107 -14.60 -18.05 7.87
C ILE A 107 -15.26 -18.22 9.24
N VAL A 108 -15.01 -17.30 10.18
CA VAL A 108 -15.57 -17.37 11.55
C VAL A 108 -17.10 -17.21 11.55
N ILE A 109 -17.65 -16.40 10.64
CA ILE A 109 -19.10 -16.31 10.42
C ILE A 109 -19.65 -17.66 9.95
N GLY A 110 -19.02 -18.29 8.95
CA GLY A 110 -19.43 -19.60 8.45
C GLY A 110 -19.41 -20.68 9.54
N VAL A 111 -18.36 -20.70 10.38
CA VAL A 111 -18.27 -21.63 11.53
C VAL A 111 -19.36 -21.37 12.57
N ASN A 112 -19.67 -20.11 12.89
CA ASN A 112 -20.74 -19.77 13.83
C ASN A 112 -22.10 -20.33 13.38
N ILE A 113 -22.40 -20.19 12.08
CA ILE A 113 -23.67 -20.64 11.50
C ILE A 113 -23.79 -22.17 11.59
N LEU A 114 -22.71 -22.91 11.34
CA LEU A 114 -22.72 -24.38 11.35
C LEU A 114 -22.72 -24.99 12.74
N PHE A 115 -21.98 -24.42 13.69
CA PHE A 115 -21.73 -25.04 15.00
C PHE A 115 -22.52 -24.41 16.16
N SER A 116 -23.25 -23.30 15.93
CA SER A 116 -24.10 -22.62 16.94
C SER A 116 -23.43 -22.39 18.31
N SER A 117 -22.11 -22.23 18.34
CA SER A 117 -21.33 -22.12 19.57
C SER A 117 -21.35 -20.69 20.12
N GLY A 118 -21.96 -20.51 21.29
CA GLY A 118 -22.16 -19.18 21.90
C GLY A 118 -20.87 -18.38 22.16
N ILE A 119 -19.72 -19.05 22.33
CA ILE A 119 -18.41 -18.42 22.54
C ILE A 119 -17.88 -17.72 21.28
N LEU A 120 -18.26 -18.17 20.08
CA LEU A 120 -17.78 -17.56 18.84
C LEU A 120 -18.66 -16.39 18.36
N ARG A 121 -19.77 -16.08 19.03
CA ARG A 121 -20.75 -15.08 18.57
C ARG A 121 -20.19 -13.66 18.52
N SER A 122 -19.30 -13.32 19.45
CA SER A 122 -18.67 -11.99 19.52
C SER A 122 -17.39 -11.86 18.69
N ALA A 123 -16.87 -12.96 18.13
CA ALA A 123 -15.59 -12.96 17.43
C ALA A 123 -15.63 -12.24 16.06
N PRO A 124 -16.62 -12.47 15.17
CA PRO A 124 -16.67 -11.79 13.88
C PRO A 124 -16.60 -10.25 13.92
N PRO A 125 -17.41 -9.54 14.72
CA PRO A 125 -17.35 -8.08 14.75
C PRO A 125 -16.01 -7.54 15.28
N LEU A 126 -15.35 -8.25 16.20
CA LEU A 126 -14.04 -7.87 16.73
C LEU A 126 -12.94 -8.00 15.67
N ILE A 127 -12.90 -9.14 14.95
CA ILE A 127 -11.92 -9.38 13.88
C ILE A 127 -12.15 -8.39 12.73
N PHE A 128 -13.41 -8.16 12.35
CA PHE A 128 -13.78 -7.18 11.33
C PHE A 128 -13.32 -5.76 11.70
N SER A 129 -13.55 -5.35 12.95
CA SER A 129 -13.13 -4.03 13.44
C SER A 129 -11.61 -3.87 13.46
N ALA A 130 -10.87 -4.92 13.82
CA ALA A 130 -9.41 -4.93 13.70
C ALA A 130 -8.97 -4.77 12.23
N GLY A 131 -9.67 -5.43 11.30
CA GLY A 131 -9.48 -5.25 9.85
C GLY A 131 -9.64 -3.79 9.42
N MET A 132 -10.70 -3.14 9.87
CA MET A 132 -10.96 -1.71 9.58
C MET A 132 -9.86 -0.79 10.12
N ILE A 133 -9.31 -1.07 11.31
CA ILE A 133 -8.18 -0.31 11.86
C ILE A 133 -6.95 -0.48 10.98
N MET A 134 -6.65 -1.69 10.50
CA MET A 134 -5.55 -1.92 9.57
C MET A 134 -5.74 -1.17 8.25
N VAL A 135 -6.97 -1.13 7.71
CA VAL A 135 -7.29 -0.31 6.53
C VAL A 135 -6.96 1.16 6.79
N LEU A 136 -7.40 1.70 7.92
CA LEU A 136 -7.15 3.10 8.29
C LEU A 136 -5.65 3.41 8.36
N ILE A 137 -4.86 2.54 8.99
CA ILE A 137 -3.41 2.69 9.06
C ILE A 137 -2.80 2.66 7.65
N GLY A 138 -3.24 1.73 6.79
CA GLY A 138 -2.80 1.65 5.39
C GLY A 138 -3.08 2.94 4.61
N ILE A 139 -4.27 3.52 4.79
CA ILE A 139 -4.65 4.79 4.17
C ILE A 139 -3.77 5.94 4.68
N ILE A 140 -3.45 6.01 5.97
CA ILE A 140 -2.57 7.04 6.54
C ILE A 140 -1.18 7.00 5.88
N TYR A 141 -0.59 5.81 5.73
CA TYR A 141 0.69 5.66 5.02
C TYR A 141 0.59 6.06 3.54
N SER A 142 -0.52 5.72 2.87
CA SER A 142 -0.75 6.12 1.48
C SER A 142 -0.91 7.63 1.32
N ALA A 143 -1.61 8.29 2.26
CA ALA A 143 -1.77 9.74 2.28
C ALA A 143 -0.44 10.46 2.53
N LYS A 144 0.39 9.95 3.45
CA LYS A 144 1.76 10.46 3.66
C LYS A 144 2.59 10.41 2.38
N ASP A 145 2.51 9.31 1.61
CA ASP A 145 3.19 9.25 0.31
C ASP A 145 2.65 10.30 -0.66
N VAL A 146 1.32 10.48 -0.78
CA VAL A 146 0.74 11.50 -1.67
C VAL A 146 1.24 12.91 -1.32
N ILE A 147 1.23 13.28 -0.03
CA ILE A 147 1.70 14.60 0.42
C ILE A 147 3.18 14.79 0.11
N ASN A 148 4.01 13.78 0.38
CA ASN A 148 5.44 13.85 0.11
C ASN A 148 5.73 13.86 -1.40
N SER A 149 4.91 13.20 -2.21
CA SER A 149 5.03 13.18 -3.67
C SER A 149 4.95 14.58 -4.28
N PHE A 150 4.02 15.40 -3.78
CA PHE A 150 3.85 16.78 -4.27
C PHE A 150 5.08 17.65 -3.98
N LYS A 151 5.67 17.52 -2.78
CA LYS A 151 6.89 18.25 -2.41
C LYS A 151 8.07 17.91 -3.32
N VAL A 152 8.20 16.64 -3.72
CA VAL A 152 9.29 16.21 -4.62
C VAL A 152 9.13 16.85 -6.00
N THR A 153 7.91 16.87 -6.54
CA THR A 153 7.63 17.52 -7.84
C THR A 153 7.89 19.03 -7.79
N GLU A 154 7.58 19.69 -6.67
CA GLU A 154 7.88 21.12 -6.50
C GLU A 154 9.40 21.40 -6.50
N VAL A 155 10.19 20.55 -5.87
CA VAL A 155 11.67 20.64 -5.89
C VAL A 155 12.23 20.36 -7.29
N GLU A 156 11.66 19.41 -8.03
CA GLU A 156 12.03 19.13 -9.42
C GLU A 156 11.82 20.37 -10.31
N VAL A 157 10.64 21.01 -10.23
CA VAL A 157 10.33 22.19 -11.05
C VAL A 157 11.18 23.41 -10.68
N LYS A 158 11.51 23.60 -9.40
CA LYS A 158 12.35 24.73 -8.94
C LYS A 158 13.84 24.52 -9.18
N GLY A 159 14.31 23.28 -9.26
CA GLY A 159 15.72 22.97 -9.53
C GLY A 159 16.10 23.06 -11.02
N ASP A 160 15.09 23.10 -11.90
CA ASP A 160 15.25 23.28 -13.35
C ASP A 160 15.12 24.76 -13.79
N MET A 161 14.85 25.70 -12.86
CA MET A 161 14.88 27.16 -13.07
C MET A 161 16.20 27.77 -12.56
#